data_AF-A0A7C4W7M0-F1
#
_entry.id   AF-A0A7C4W7M0-F1
#
_cell.length_a   1.000
_cell.length_b   1.000
_cell.length_c   1.000
_cell.angle_alpha   90.00
_cell.angle_beta   90.00
_cell.angle_gamma   90.00
#
_symmetry.space_group_name_H-M   'P 1'
#
loop_
_entity.id
_entity.type
_entity.pdbx_description
1 polymer ?
#
loop_
_entity_poly.entity_id
_entity_poly.type
_entity_poly.pdbx_seq_one_letter_code
_entity_poly.pdbx_strand_id
1 'polypeptide(L)'
;PLGTPGKGICIKEKNNGLFIVINLVGRVFMKPVDCPFRRIDEELAKIDKEGVIIVDFHAEATAEKQAMGYFLDGRVSAVLGTHTHIPTADEKILPKGTAYITDVGMCGAINSVLGMKIEDSLKRLLYGINYRLNPANSNFQIEGVLIEIDLSTYKAIRIERIKEKYLDFDSMSS
;
A
#
# COMPACT_ATOMS: atom_id res chain seq x y z
N PRO A 1 16.17 3.47 -8.78
CA PRO A 1 17.43 3.87 -9.44
C PRO A 1 18.61 3.04 -8.92
N LEU A 2 19.53 2.65 -9.81
CA LEU A 2 20.79 2.02 -9.43
C LEU A 2 21.58 2.96 -8.51
N GLY A 3 22.17 2.41 -7.44
CA GLY A 3 22.92 3.18 -6.44
C GLY A 3 22.08 3.84 -5.33
N THR A 4 20.75 3.63 -5.31
CA THR A 4 19.91 4.08 -4.18
C THR A 4 20.08 3.14 -2.97
N PRO A 5 20.25 3.67 -1.74
CA PRO A 5 20.34 2.84 -0.54
C PRO A 5 19.08 1.99 -0.28
N GLY A 6 19.26 0.81 0.33
CA GLY A 6 18.16 -0.09 0.72
C GLY A 6 17.86 -1.19 -0.28
N LYS A 7 16.76 -1.91 -0.06
CA LYS A 7 16.26 -3.00 -0.93
C LYS A 7 14.78 -2.80 -1.19
N GLY A 8 14.37 -2.93 -2.46
CA GLY A 8 12.95 -2.90 -2.85
C GLY A 8 12.22 -4.23 -2.62
N ILE A 9 12.93 -5.26 -2.15
CA ILE A 9 12.42 -6.60 -1.88
C ILE A 9 12.93 -7.09 -0.52
N CYS A 10 12.05 -7.74 0.24
CA CYS A 10 12.36 -8.42 1.49
C CYS A 10 11.85 -9.87 1.40
N ILE A 11 12.72 -10.82 1.72
CA ILE A 11 12.40 -12.25 1.71
C ILE A 11 12.61 -12.77 3.13
N LYS A 12 11.61 -13.49 3.65
CA LYS A 12 11.62 -14.10 4.99
C LYS A 12 11.06 -15.51 4.94
N GLU A 13 11.77 -16.44 5.57
CA GLU A 13 11.25 -17.78 5.83
C GLU A 13 10.61 -17.81 7.22
N LYS A 14 9.37 -18.30 7.32
CA LYS A 14 8.63 -18.45 8.58
C LYS A 14 7.63 -19.60 8.45
N ASN A 15 7.43 -20.39 9.49
CA ASN A 15 6.46 -21.50 9.51
C ASN A 15 6.62 -22.45 8.29
N ASN A 16 7.86 -22.73 7.87
CA ASN A 16 8.20 -23.51 6.67
C ASN A 16 7.66 -22.95 5.34
N GLY A 17 7.22 -21.69 5.31
CA GLY A 17 6.82 -20.96 4.12
C GLY A 17 7.76 -19.79 3.80
N LEU A 18 7.85 -19.46 2.52
CA LEU A 18 8.57 -18.28 2.03
C LEU A 18 7.61 -17.09 1.91
N PHE A 19 7.96 -15.95 2.50
CA PHE A 19 7.22 -14.71 2.46
C PHE A 19 8.06 -13.62 1.81
N ILE A 20 7.51 -13.00 0.77
CA ILE A 20 8.20 -12.02 -0.06
C ILE A 20 7.36 -10.76 -0.09
N VAL A 21 7.98 -9.63 0.25
CA VAL A 21 7.37 -8.31 0.15
C VAL A 21 8.16 -7.50 -0.85
N ILE A 22 7.49 -6.98 -1.87
CA ILE A 22 8.08 -6.14 -2.91
C ILE A 22 7.40 -4.77 -2.86
N ASN A 23 8.20 -3.71 -2.82
CA ASN A 23 7.70 -2.34 -2.90
C ASN A 23 8.02 -1.74 -4.27
N LEU A 24 7.02 -1.12 -4.89
CA LEU A 24 7.09 -0.49 -6.20
C LEU A 24 6.52 0.93 -6.13
N VAL A 25 6.99 1.81 -7.02
CA VAL A 25 6.52 3.19 -7.10
C VAL A 25 5.91 3.45 -8.49
N GLY A 26 4.74 4.08 -8.52
CA GLY A 26 4.05 4.51 -9.73
C GLY A 26 4.72 5.72 -10.39
N ARG A 27 4.22 6.11 -11.57
CA ARG A 27 4.78 7.21 -12.37
C ARG A 27 3.76 8.29 -12.72
N VAL A 28 2.50 7.92 -12.87
CA VAL A 28 1.47 8.87 -13.26
C VAL A 28 1.20 9.81 -12.07
N PHE A 29 1.33 11.12 -12.31
CA PHE A 29 1.29 12.19 -11.29
C PHE A 29 2.38 12.14 -10.22
N MET A 30 3.42 11.33 -10.41
CA MET A 30 4.54 11.18 -9.50
C MET A 30 5.86 11.54 -10.17
N LYS A 31 6.96 11.52 -9.41
CA LYS A 31 8.29 11.72 -9.99
C LYS A 31 8.59 10.61 -11.00
N PRO A 32 9.25 10.93 -12.13
CA PRO A 32 9.63 9.91 -13.09
C PRO A 32 10.61 8.92 -12.46
N VAL A 33 10.29 7.63 -12.58
CA VAL A 33 11.11 6.50 -12.16
C VAL A 33 11.17 5.45 -13.27
N ASP A 34 12.00 4.44 -13.09
CA ASP A 34 12.03 3.26 -13.97
C ASP A 34 10.63 2.62 -14.08
N CYS A 35 10.36 1.92 -15.18
CA CYS A 35 9.04 1.33 -15.40
C CYS A 35 8.72 0.27 -14.32
N PRO A 36 7.67 0.46 -13.48
CA PRO A 36 7.38 -0.47 -12.39
C PRO A 36 6.98 -1.86 -12.89
N PHE A 37 6.32 -1.94 -14.05
CA PHE A 37 5.91 -3.19 -14.69
C PHE A 37 7.10 -4.05 -15.14
N ARG A 38 8.10 -3.44 -15.78
CA ARG A 38 9.33 -4.17 -16.15
C ARG A 38 10.14 -4.53 -14.91
N ARG A 39 10.18 -3.62 -13.93
CA ARG A 39 10.93 -3.84 -12.70
C ARG A 39 10.40 -5.04 -11.93
N ILE A 40 9.08 -5.19 -11.81
CA ILE A 40 8.51 -6.35 -11.11
C ILE A 40 8.74 -7.65 -11.86
N ASP A 41 8.72 -7.65 -13.20
CA ASP A 41 9.10 -8.84 -13.98
C ASP A 41 10.54 -9.29 -13.68
N GLU A 42 11.48 -8.34 -13.67
CA GLU A 42 12.89 -8.62 -13.34
C GLU A 42 13.07 -9.18 -11.93
N GLU A 43 12.31 -8.67 -10.94
CA GLU A 43 12.41 -9.16 -9.56
C GLU A 43 11.76 -10.52 -9.39
N LEU A 44 10.59 -10.76 -10.01
CA LEU A 44 9.94 -12.07 -9.99
C LEU A 44 10.78 -13.15 -10.69
N ALA A 45 11.52 -12.80 -11.75
CA ALA A 45 12.41 -13.73 -12.45
C ALA A 45 13.61 -14.20 -11.59
N LYS A 46 13.94 -13.49 -10.51
CA LYS A 46 15.01 -13.85 -9.56
C LYS A 46 14.52 -14.70 -8.40
N ILE A 47 13.21 -14.97 -8.33
CA ILE A 47 12.61 -15.77 -7.27
C ILE A 47 12.40 -17.19 -7.79
N ASP A 48 13.18 -18.10 -7.24
CA ASP A 48 13.33 -19.50 -7.68
C ASP A 48 12.62 -20.49 -6.73
N LYS A 49 11.94 -19.99 -5.70
CA LYS A 49 11.09 -20.77 -4.78
C LYS A 49 9.67 -20.20 -4.74
N GLU A 50 8.68 -21.08 -4.67
CA GLU A 50 7.29 -20.65 -4.46
C GLU A 50 7.09 -20.11 -3.04
N GLY A 51 6.16 -19.19 -2.90
CA GLY A 51 5.90 -18.51 -1.65
C GLY A 51 4.79 -17.48 -1.74
N VAL A 52 4.45 -16.92 -0.59
CA VAL A 52 3.52 -15.80 -0.49
C VAL A 52 4.22 -14.53 -0.96
N ILE A 53 3.73 -13.93 -2.05
CA ILE A 53 4.29 -12.69 -2.60
C ILE A 53 3.28 -11.56 -2.43
N ILE A 54 3.66 -10.52 -1.70
CA ILE A 54 2.86 -9.31 -1.49
C ILE A 54 3.58 -8.15 -2.18
N VAL A 55 2.86 -7.44 -3.04
CA VAL A 55 3.34 -6.23 -3.71
C VAL A 55 2.63 -5.02 -3.12
N ASP A 56 3.39 -4.13 -2.48
CA ASP A 56 2.95 -2.76 -2.17
C ASP A 56 3.25 -1.89 -3.39
N PHE A 57 2.20 -1.32 -3.98
CA PHE A 57 2.33 -0.42 -5.12
C PHE A 57 1.96 1.01 -4.74
N HIS A 58 2.98 1.78 -4.39
CA HIS A 58 2.88 3.17 -3.99
C HIS A 58 2.69 4.08 -5.21
N ALA A 59 1.45 4.42 -5.54
CA ALA A 59 1.10 5.13 -6.77
C ALA A 59 -0.05 6.12 -6.57
N GLU A 60 -0.14 7.15 -7.39
CA GLU A 60 -1.26 8.11 -7.33
C GLU A 60 -2.44 7.67 -8.22
N ALA A 61 -2.17 7.37 -9.49
CA ALA A 61 -3.25 7.11 -10.45
C ALA A 61 -3.89 5.73 -10.26
N THR A 62 -5.20 5.73 -10.05
CA THR A 62 -6.03 4.52 -9.93
C THR A 62 -5.91 3.59 -11.14
N ALA A 63 -5.84 4.16 -12.35
CA ALA A 63 -5.64 3.38 -13.58
C ALA A 63 -4.30 2.62 -13.58
N GLU A 64 -3.22 3.25 -13.10
CA GLU A 64 -1.91 2.59 -12.99
C GLU A 64 -1.96 1.44 -11.97
N LYS A 65 -2.65 1.65 -10.85
CA LYS A 65 -2.85 0.62 -9.82
C LYS A 65 -3.67 -0.56 -10.29
N GLN A 66 -4.79 -0.32 -10.98
CA GLN A 66 -5.62 -1.40 -11.53
C GLN A 66 -4.85 -2.18 -12.60
N ALA A 67 -4.12 -1.48 -13.48
CA ALA A 67 -3.27 -2.14 -14.47
C ALA A 67 -2.21 -3.03 -13.79
N MET A 68 -1.56 -2.59 -12.71
CA MET A 68 -0.62 -3.41 -11.95
C MET A 68 -1.28 -4.64 -11.33
N GLY A 69 -2.48 -4.48 -10.75
CA GLY A 69 -3.27 -5.60 -10.22
C GLY A 69 -3.50 -6.68 -11.27
N TYR A 70 -4.05 -6.31 -12.43
CA TYR A 70 -4.29 -7.27 -13.52
C TYR A 70 -3.02 -7.81 -14.17
N PHE A 71 -1.94 -7.03 -14.21
CA PHE A 71 -0.65 -7.46 -14.74
C PHE A 71 0.01 -8.56 -13.89
N LEU A 72 -0.25 -8.54 -12.58
CA LEU A 72 0.29 -9.50 -11.61
C LEU A 72 -0.71 -10.58 -11.18
N ASP A 73 -1.94 -10.57 -11.70
CA ASP A 73 -2.97 -11.54 -11.34
C ASP A 73 -2.51 -12.98 -11.64
N GLY A 74 -2.50 -13.81 -10.61
CA GLY A 74 -2.02 -15.19 -10.63
C GLY A 74 -0.50 -15.36 -10.55
N ARG A 75 0.27 -14.25 -10.47
CA ARG A 75 1.74 -14.26 -10.33
C ARG A 75 2.20 -13.94 -8.91
N VAL A 76 1.34 -13.30 -8.13
CA VAL A 76 1.58 -12.89 -6.74
C VAL A 76 0.33 -13.15 -5.89
N SER A 77 0.51 -13.26 -4.57
CA SER A 77 -0.62 -13.49 -3.65
C SER A 77 -1.45 -12.24 -3.43
N ALA A 78 -0.83 -11.05 -3.40
CA ALA A 78 -1.53 -9.78 -3.22
C ALA A 78 -0.85 -8.59 -3.92
N VAL A 79 -1.66 -7.65 -4.42
CA VAL A 79 -1.24 -6.33 -4.89
C VAL A 79 -2.04 -5.27 -4.14
N LEU A 80 -1.36 -4.53 -3.28
CA LEU A 80 -1.96 -3.55 -2.38
C LEU A 80 -1.50 -2.15 -2.79
N GLY A 81 -2.42 -1.30 -3.21
CA GLY A 81 -2.08 0.09 -3.48
C GLY A 81 -1.90 0.90 -2.19
N THR A 82 -0.98 1.87 -2.22
CA THR A 82 -0.79 2.89 -1.18
C THR A 82 -0.61 4.26 -1.83
N HIS A 83 -0.41 5.32 -1.02
CA HIS A 83 -0.07 6.73 -1.37
C HIS A 83 -1.21 7.74 -1.18
N THR A 84 -2.46 7.41 -1.52
CA THR A 84 -3.52 8.43 -1.57
C THR A 84 -4.09 8.78 -0.20
N HIS A 85 -3.75 7.98 0.82
CA HIS A 85 -4.15 8.12 2.23
C HIS A 85 -5.66 7.98 2.49
N ILE A 86 -6.43 7.51 1.51
CA ILE A 86 -7.87 7.27 1.64
C ILE A 86 -8.16 5.84 1.20
N PRO A 87 -8.74 4.98 2.06
CA PRO A 87 -8.95 3.59 1.73
C PRO A 87 -10.05 3.50 0.68
N THR A 88 -9.84 2.65 -0.32
CA THR A 88 -10.89 2.35 -1.30
C THR A 88 -11.83 1.26 -0.78
N ALA A 89 -12.93 1.03 -1.48
CA ALA A 89 -13.91 -0.02 -1.15
C ALA A 89 -14.00 -1.07 -2.28
N ASP A 90 -12.88 -1.31 -2.93
CA ASP A 90 -12.76 -2.19 -4.10
C ASP A 90 -11.88 -3.42 -3.83
N GLU A 91 -11.71 -3.78 -2.56
CA GLU A 91 -11.03 -5.00 -2.15
C GLU A 91 -11.69 -6.21 -2.78
N LYS A 92 -10.90 -7.04 -3.46
CA LYS A 92 -11.39 -8.23 -4.16
C LYS A 92 -10.27 -9.22 -4.41
N ILE A 93 -10.67 -10.44 -4.72
CA ILE A 93 -9.76 -11.44 -5.30
C ILE A 93 -9.95 -11.38 -6.81
N LEU A 94 -8.85 -11.19 -7.54
CA LEU A 94 -8.83 -11.16 -9.00
C LEU A 94 -9.02 -12.57 -9.59
N PRO A 95 -9.40 -12.69 -10.88
CA PRO A 95 -9.80 -13.98 -11.47
C PRO A 95 -8.79 -15.13 -11.31
N LYS A 96 -7.49 -14.85 -11.21
CA LYS A 96 -6.45 -15.88 -11.06
C LYS A 96 -5.97 -16.07 -9.62
N GLY A 97 -6.61 -15.43 -8.64
CA GLY A 97 -6.40 -15.68 -7.21
C GLY A 97 -5.54 -14.67 -6.47
N THR A 98 -5.24 -13.51 -7.07
CA THR A 98 -4.49 -12.43 -6.41
C THR A 98 -5.43 -11.51 -5.63
N ALA A 99 -5.16 -11.28 -4.34
CA ALA A 99 -5.87 -10.24 -3.58
C ALA A 99 -5.49 -8.84 -4.09
N TYR A 100 -6.46 -7.94 -4.18
CA TYR A 100 -6.27 -6.60 -4.72
C TYR A 100 -7.08 -5.56 -3.96
N ILE A 101 -6.50 -4.37 -3.79
CA ILE A 101 -7.20 -3.14 -3.38
C ILE A 101 -6.48 -1.93 -3.99
N THR A 102 -7.24 -0.91 -4.43
CA THR A 102 -6.65 0.30 -5.04
C THR A 102 -5.91 1.18 -4.02
N ASP A 103 -6.38 1.34 -2.80
CA ASP A 103 -5.58 1.97 -1.74
C ASP A 103 -5.98 1.42 -0.37
N VAL A 104 -5.00 1.00 0.43
CA VAL A 104 -5.22 0.51 1.79
C VAL A 104 -5.56 1.63 2.77
N GLY A 105 -5.30 2.88 2.41
CA GLY A 105 -5.52 4.05 3.27
C GLY A 105 -4.28 4.46 4.06
N MET A 106 -4.50 5.08 5.21
CA MET A 106 -3.46 5.64 6.07
C MET A 106 -3.68 5.28 7.54
N CYS A 107 -2.58 4.99 8.24
CA CYS A 107 -2.55 5.00 9.70
C CYS A 107 -2.13 6.39 10.19
N GLY A 108 -3.07 7.18 10.68
CA GLY A 108 -2.82 8.58 11.01
C GLY A 108 -4.03 9.32 11.56
N ALA A 109 -3.87 10.63 11.77
CA ALA A 109 -4.93 11.50 12.27
C ALA A 109 -6.08 11.62 11.26
N ILE A 110 -7.33 11.32 11.66
CA ILE A 110 -8.50 11.37 10.77
C ILE A 110 -9.05 12.77 10.56
N ASN A 111 -8.99 13.62 11.58
CA ASN A 111 -9.45 14.99 11.53
C ASN A 111 -8.34 15.87 10.96
N SER A 112 -7.92 15.57 9.74
CA SER A 112 -6.77 16.14 9.07
C SER A 112 -6.96 16.15 7.55
N VAL A 113 -6.08 16.84 6.83
CA VAL A 113 -6.00 16.75 5.37
C VAL A 113 -4.85 15.81 5.02
N LEU A 114 -5.18 14.54 4.76
CA LEU A 114 -4.23 13.48 4.42
C LEU A 114 -3.08 13.33 5.44
N GLY A 115 -3.38 13.52 6.73
CA GLY A 115 -2.42 13.46 7.85
C GLY A 115 -1.88 14.82 8.29
N MET A 116 -2.16 15.89 7.54
CA MET A 116 -1.64 17.25 7.81
C MET A 116 -2.68 18.11 8.52
N LYS A 117 -2.22 19.10 9.30
CA LYS A 117 -3.10 20.09 9.93
C LYS A 117 -3.98 20.77 8.88
N ILE A 118 -5.26 20.93 9.24
CA ILE A 118 -6.29 21.45 8.36
C ILE A 118 -5.94 22.88 7.92
N GLU A 119 -5.56 23.73 8.87
CA GLU A 119 -5.29 25.16 8.62
C GLU A 119 -4.11 25.35 7.68
N ASP A 120 -3.06 24.55 7.81
CA ASP A 120 -1.85 24.64 6.98
C ASP A 120 -2.17 24.25 5.53
N SER A 121 -2.96 23.19 5.36
CA SER A 121 -3.40 22.70 4.05
C SER A 121 -4.34 23.71 3.38
N LEU A 122 -5.29 24.26 4.13
CA LEU A 122 -6.20 25.29 3.64
C LEU A 122 -5.47 26.57 3.23
N LYS A 123 -4.53 27.08 4.03
CA LYS A 123 -3.74 28.28 3.67
C LYS A 123 -2.98 28.07 2.36
N ARG A 124 -2.34 26.91 2.20
CA ARG A 124 -1.63 26.55 0.96
C ARG A 124 -2.56 26.54 -0.25
N LEU A 125 -3.74 25.92 -0.12
CA LEU A 125 -4.69 25.80 -1.22
C LEU A 125 -5.42 27.11 -1.55
N LEU A 126 -5.82 27.88 -0.53
CA LEU A 126 -6.54 29.15 -0.70
C LEU A 126 -5.67 30.26 -1.29
N TYR A 127 -4.42 30.37 -0.84
CA TYR A 127 -3.53 31.46 -1.26
C TYR A 127 -2.54 31.07 -2.35
N GLY A 128 -2.44 29.78 -2.70
CA GLY A 128 -1.49 29.28 -3.70
C GLY A 128 -0.02 29.48 -3.29
N ILE A 129 0.25 29.65 -1.99
CA ILE A 129 1.60 29.89 -1.47
C ILE A 129 2.24 28.60 -0.97
N ASN A 130 3.57 28.56 -1.01
CA ASN A 130 4.31 27.54 -0.29
C ASN A 130 4.16 27.78 1.22
N TYR A 131 3.41 26.90 1.87
CA TYR A 131 3.23 26.90 3.31
C TYR A 131 3.73 25.57 3.88
N ARG A 132 4.43 25.61 5.01
CA ARG A 132 4.92 24.40 5.67
C ARG A 132 3.74 23.61 6.21
N LEU A 133 3.57 22.38 5.72
CA LEU A 133 2.57 21.45 6.25
C LEU A 133 3.12 20.80 7.53
N ASN A 134 2.36 20.90 8.62
CA ASN A 134 2.67 20.22 9.86
C ASN A 134 1.76 18.99 10.04
N PRO A 135 2.27 17.86 10.59
CA PRO A 135 1.43 16.72 10.92
C PRO A 135 0.34 17.07 11.94
N ALA A 136 -0.85 16.51 11.76
CA ALA A 136 -1.88 16.48 12.78
C ALA A 136 -1.55 15.42 13.85
N ASN A 137 -1.96 15.64 15.10
CA ASN A 137 -1.48 14.88 16.27
C ASN A 137 -2.61 14.38 17.19
N SER A 138 -3.81 14.15 16.67
CA SER A 138 -4.95 13.65 17.45
C SER A 138 -5.91 12.83 16.59
N ASN A 139 -6.79 12.07 17.25
CA ASN A 139 -7.84 11.26 16.60
C ASN A 139 -7.27 10.28 15.56
N PHE A 140 -6.39 9.40 16.01
CA PHE A 140 -5.74 8.46 15.13
C PHE A 140 -6.70 7.35 14.69
N GLN A 141 -6.44 6.81 13.50
CA GLN A 141 -7.13 5.64 13.00
C GLN A 141 -6.13 4.79 12.25
N ILE A 142 -6.34 3.48 12.32
CA ILE A 142 -5.56 2.47 11.64
C ILE A 142 -6.40 1.97 10.47
N GLU A 143 -5.83 2.01 9.28
CA GLU A 143 -6.41 1.46 8.07
C GLU A 143 -5.47 0.40 7.50
N GLY A 144 -6.03 -0.68 6.97
CA GLY A 144 -5.25 -1.78 6.41
C GLY A 144 -6.14 -2.85 5.82
N VAL A 145 -5.56 -4.01 5.54
CA VAL A 145 -6.29 -5.18 5.04
C VAL A 145 -5.86 -6.46 5.76
N LEU A 146 -6.82 -7.31 6.06
CA LEU A 146 -6.61 -8.70 6.43
C LEU A 146 -6.72 -9.56 5.18
N ILE A 147 -5.71 -10.38 4.91
CA ILE A 147 -5.68 -11.29 3.76
C ILE A 147 -5.45 -12.70 4.27
N GLU A 148 -6.34 -13.61 3.87
CA GLU A 148 -6.17 -15.04 4.11
C GLU A 148 -5.63 -15.67 2.81
N ILE A 149 -4.58 -16.50 2.94
CA ILE A 149 -3.87 -17.11 1.81
C ILE A 149 -3.77 -18.61 2.05
N ASP A 150 -4.13 -19.38 1.02
CA ASP A 150 -3.91 -20.83 1.00
C ASP A 150 -2.44 -21.12 0.69
N LEU A 151 -1.72 -21.70 1.66
CA LEU A 151 -0.28 -21.99 1.52
C LEU A 151 0.04 -23.15 0.56
N SER A 152 -0.95 -23.93 0.14
CA SER A 152 -0.76 -24.99 -0.86
C SER A 152 -0.80 -24.47 -2.30
N THR A 153 -1.47 -23.32 -2.52
CA THR A 153 -1.64 -22.71 -3.85
C THR A 153 -1.06 -21.29 -3.94
N TYR A 154 -0.69 -20.70 -2.81
CA TYR A 154 -0.27 -19.30 -2.62
C TYR A 154 -1.29 -18.25 -3.10
N LYS A 155 -2.54 -18.66 -3.31
CA LYS A 155 -3.66 -17.80 -3.72
C LYS A 155 -4.38 -17.22 -2.52
N ALA A 156 -4.87 -16.00 -2.67
CA ALA A 156 -5.74 -15.40 -1.69
C ALA A 156 -7.11 -16.08 -1.70
N ILE A 157 -7.64 -16.37 -0.50
CA ILE A 157 -8.98 -16.93 -0.31
C ILE A 157 -9.95 -15.89 0.26
N ARG A 158 -9.43 -14.85 0.91
CA ARG A 158 -10.21 -13.72 1.44
C ARG A 158 -9.36 -12.47 1.52
N ILE A 159 -10.00 -11.32 1.32
CA ILE A 159 -9.49 -10.00 1.67
C ILE A 159 -10.59 -9.21 2.37
N GLU A 160 -10.25 -8.52 3.46
CA GLU A 160 -11.15 -7.66 4.22
C GLU A 160 -10.43 -6.38 4.63
N ARG A 161 -11.09 -5.23 4.49
CA ARG A 161 -10.55 -3.95 4.97
C ARG A 161 -10.69 -3.83 6.47
N ILE A 162 -9.65 -3.32 7.11
CA ILE A 162 -9.61 -2.94 8.51
C ILE A 162 -9.69 -1.41 8.58
N LYS A 163 -10.57 -0.90 9.44
CA LYS A 163 -10.68 0.53 9.73
C LYS A 163 -11.06 0.73 11.19
N GLU A 164 -10.06 0.98 12.02
CA GLU A 164 -10.21 1.04 13.47
C GLU A 164 -9.80 2.39 14.03
N LYS A 165 -10.68 3.02 14.80
CA LYS A 165 -10.34 4.27 15.51
C LYS A 165 -9.47 3.95 16.71
N TYR A 166 -8.33 4.62 16.79
CA TYR A 166 -7.48 4.58 17.96
C TYR A 166 -7.88 5.75 18.87
N LEU A 167 -8.66 5.44 19.92
CA LEU A 167 -8.97 6.41 20.97
C LEU A 167 -7.71 6.56 21.84
N ASP A 168 -7.24 7.80 21.99
CA ASP A 168 -6.08 8.11 22.83
C ASP A 168 -6.29 7.56 24.26
N PHE A 169 -5.30 6.86 24.80
CA PHE A 169 -5.33 6.26 26.15
C PHE A 169 -5.53 7.28 27.28
N ASP A 170 -5.38 8.58 27.01
CA ASP A 170 -5.56 9.65 27.98
C ASP A 170 -7.02 9.85 28.44
N SER A 171 -8.00 9.21 27.78
CA SER A 171 -9.41 9.23 28.23
C SER A 171 -9.84 8.00 29.04
N MET A 172 -8.93 7.08 29.40
CA MET A 172 -9.24 5.93 30.28
C MET A 172 -8.70 6.10 31.71
N SER A 173 -8.16 7.27 32.05
CA SER A 173 -7.68 7.61 33.39
C SER A 173 -8.37 8.85 33.99
N SER A 174 -9.71 8.87 33.95
CA SER A 174 -10.53 9.81 34.74
C SER A 174 -11.73 9.09 35.34
#